data_AF-A0A937G7G6-F1
#
_entry.id   AF-A0A937G7G6-F1
#
_cell.length_a   1.000
_cell.length_b   1.000
_cell.length_c   1.000
_cell.angle_alpha   90.00
_cell.angle_beta   90.00
_cell.angle_gamma   90.00
#
_symmetry.space_group_name_H-M   'P 1'
#
loop_
_entity.id
_entity.type
_entity.pdbx_description
1 polymer ?
#
loop_
_entity_poly.entity_id
_entity_poly.type
_entity_poly.pdbx_seq_one_letter_code
_entity_poly.pdbx_strand_id
1 'polypeptide(L)'
;MIIIIYMIIPYGEASFLSRVIYAKNLLIIPIVYSIGRNVKFDPYFFKTFKKVIYFLIIASSLFVITEFIFSTHFHSLIDFSKYNYDLNDIESSGNYGLSWSFESQNVKPRFAAFFSNPLEYSSSLIFLLSFILYSYYYRINNSYLFYLVLIFIGFYLSFSRGAIVSAIMVVLLSLIMEKKFKLLLGFVSFSLIVSIIIYLFSSEEFKFLINDTLSFRNTSSLGHLIEWLEGLISIYENPLGIGLAMSGNAGGVDQSIKVGGENQFLIFGVQMGLLMLIIYILILFKALKTGILIYYKSTGINKHLAFTVTLTKFGLILPLLTANAELYLFVSLISWFLVGNIENQYQKNLKFVDNSFVNTT
;
A
#
# COMPACT_ATOMS: atom_id res chain seq x y z
N MET A 1 19.51 -10.46 4.55
CA MET A 1 20.25 -11.74 4.42
C MET A 1 19.65 -12.60 3.32
N ILE A 2 18.40 -13.07 3.44
CA ILE A 2 17.74 -13.93 2.42
C ILE A 2 17.82 -13.34 1.02
N ILE A 3 17.44 -12.07 0.84
CA ILE A 3 17.53 -11.37 -0.47
C ILE A 3 18.95 -11.43 -1.06
N ILE A 4 19.99 -11.26 -0.23
CA ILE A 4 21.39 -11.29 -0.68
C ILE A 4 21.80 -12.72 -1.08
N ILE A 5 21.33 -13.73 -0.35
CA ILE A 5 21.60 -15.14 -0.66
C ILE A 5 21.03 -15.49 -2.04
N TYR A 6 19.75 -15.18 -2.31
CA TYR A 6 19.13 -15.47 -3.61
C TYR A 6 19.63 -14.58 -4.76
N MET A 7 20.24 -13.44 -4.46
CA MET A 7 20.93 -12.62 -5.46
C MET A 7 22.24 -13.29 -5.92
N ILE A 8 22.99 -13.89 -5.00
CA ILE A 8 24.31 -14.46 -5.28
C ILE A 8 24.21 -15.88 -5.84
N ILE A 9 23.41 -16.76 -5.23
CA ILE A 9 23.27 -18.16 -5.66
C ILE A 9 22.57 -18.15 -7.02
N PRO A 10 23.10 -18.79 -8.09
CA PRO A 10 22.48 -18.91 -9.42
C PRO A 10 21.24 -19.81 -9.43
N TYR A 11 20.25 -19.47 -8.61
CA TYR A 11 19.00 -20.18 -8.48
C TYR A 11 17.94 -19.49 -9.35
N GLY A 12 17.34 -20.26 -10.26
CA GLY A 12 16.46 -19.77 -11.33
C GLY A 12 17.18 -19.43 -12.64
N GLU A 13 16.39 -19.34 -13.71
CA GLU A 13 16.76 -18.89 -15.07
C GLU A 13 17.06 -17.39 -15.20
N ALA A 14 16.66 -16.55 -14.24
CA ALA A 14 16.90 -15.10 -14.32
C ALA A 14 18.39 -14.76 -14.30
N SER A 15 18.80 -13.84 -15.16
CA SER A 15 20.21 -13.40 -15.27
C SER A 15 20.73 -12.83 -13.94
N PHE A 16 22.06 -12.84 -13.75
CA PHE A 16 22.65 -12.22 -12.55
C PHE A 16 22.30 -10.72 -12.45
N LEU A 17 22.33 -9.99 -13.57
CA LEU A 17 22.01 -8.56 -13.60
C LEU A 17 20.54 -8.31 -13.19
N SER A 18 19.60 -9.09 -13.75
CA SER A 18 18.18 -9.07 -13.39
C SER A 18 17.97 -9.22 -11.89
N ARG A 19 18.67 -10.18 -11.28
CA ARG A 19 18.58 -10.46 -9.84
C ARG A 19 19.19 -9.35 -8.98
N VAL A 20 20.26 -8.71 -9.43
CA VAL A 20 20.84 -7.53 -8.75
C VAL A 20 19.88 -6.35 -8.80
N ILE A 21 19.27 -6.06 -9.96
CA ILE A 21 18.29 -4.97 -10.11
C ILE A 21 17.09 -5.20 -9.19
N TYR A 22 16.57 -6.43 -9.16
CA TYR A 22 15.45 -6.79 -8.30
C TYR A 22 15.83 -6.71 -6.81
N ALA A 23 16.98 -7.28 -6.43
CA ALA A 23 17.49 -7.24 -5.06
C ALA A 23 17.66 -5.81 -4.55
N LYS A 24 18.14 -4.88 -5.40
CA LYS A 24 18.22 -3.45 -5.07
C LYS A 24 16.87 -2.91 -4.62
N ASN A 25 15.79 -3.17 -5.36
CA ASN A 25 14.47 -2.66 -5.03
C ASN A 25 14.00 -3.17 -3.65
N LEU A 26 14.24 -4.46 -3.36
CA LEU A 26 13.88 -5.04 -2.06
C LEU A 26 14.78 -4.59 -0.90
N LEU A 27 16.08 -4.35 -1.13
CA LEU A 27 17.04 -3.98 -0.08
C LEU A 27 16.87 -2.54 0.41
N ILE A 28 16.25 -1.65 -0.37
CA ILE A 28 15.96 -0.28 0.07
C ILE A 28 15.02 -0.29 1.29
N ILE A 29 14.06 -1.22 1.35
CA ILE A 29 13.10 -1.33 2.46
C ILE A 29 13.78 -1.54 3.84
N PRO A 30 14.61 -2.57 4.06
CA PRO A 30 15.29 -2.77 5.34
C PRO A 30 16.31 -1.66 5.65
N ILE A 31 16.90 -1.01 4.64
CA ILE A 31 17.76 0.17 4.84
C ILE A 31 16.94 1.31 5.43
N VAL A 32 15.82 1.67 4.80
CA VAL A 32 14.96 2.77 5.26
C VAL A 32 14.33 2.48 6.63
N TYR A 33 13.93 1.23 6.88
CA TYR A 33 13.53 0.79 8.22
C TYR A 33 14.66 1.01 9.26
N SER A 34 15.90 0.67 8.92
CA SER A 34 17.06 0.85 9.81
C SER A 34 17.36 2.34 10.07
N ILE A 35 17.23 3.20 9.05
CA ILE A 35 17.31 4.66 9.23
C ILE A 35 16.22 5.12 10.19
N GLY A 36 14.97 4.67 10.00
CA GLY A 36 13.83 4.98 10.85
C GLY A 36 14.06 4.63 12.33
N ARG A 37 14.69 3.49 12.61
CA ARG A 37 15.07 3.10 13.98
C ARG A 37 16.02 4.09 14.66
N ASN A 38 16.86 4.76 13.89
CA ASN A 38 17.91 5.64 14.41
C ASN A 38 17.50 7.12 14.45
N VAL A 39 16.42 7.51 13.77
CA VAL A 39 15.91 8.89 13.81
C VAL A 39 15.03 9.12 15.04
N LYS A 40 15.11 10.30 15.66
CA LYS A 40 14.19 10.75 16.72
C LYS A 40 13.25 11.81 16.16
N PHE A 41 11.96 11.67 16.41
CA PHE A 41 10.96 12.69 16.06
C PHE A 41 10.84 13.71 17.19
N ASP A 42 11.70 14.71 17.18
CA ASP A 42 11.51 15.89 18.03
C ASP A 42 10.35 16.78 17.49
N PRO A 43 9.86 17.75 18.28
CA PRO A 43 8.75 18.61 17.87
C PRO A 43 9.02 19.43 16.60
N TYR A 44 10.26 19.83 16.34
CA TYR A 44 10.63 20.61 15.16
C TYR A 44 10.59 19.73 13.91
N PHE A 45 11.24 18.57 13.95
CA PHE A 45 11.22 17.58 12.88
C PHE A 45 9.80 17.14 12.57
N PHE A 46 8.99 16.86 13.60
CA PHE A 46 7.59 16.49 13.40
C PHE A 46 6.74 17.61 12.80
N LYS A 47 7.03 18.88 13.13
CA LYS A 47 6.37 20.03 12.51
C LYS A 47 6.71 20.13 11.02
N THR A 48 7.97 19.92 10.65
CA THR A 48 8.40 19.89 9.25
C THR A 48 7.79 18.71 8.51
N PHE A 49 7.81 17.52 9.12
CA PHE A 49 7.15 16.32 8.59
C PHE A 49 5.67 16.58 8.27
N LYS A 50 4.92 17.15 9.22
CA LYS A 50 3.52 17.56 9.00
C LYS A 50 3.33 18.50 7.81
N LYS A 51 4.19 19.51 7.68
CA LYS A 51 4.12 20.45 6.55
C LYS A 51 4.31 19.74 5.21
N VAL A 52 5.25 18.80 5.13
CA VAL A 52 5.48 18.00 3.93
C VAL A 52 4.25 17.15 3.61
N ILE A 53 3.64 16.50 4.61
CA ILE A 53 2.39 15.73 4.40
C ILE A 53 1.25 16.61 3.87
N TYR A 54 1.04 17.79 4.46
CA TYR A 54 -0.01 18.70 4.00
C TYR A 54 0.26 19.21 2.58
N PHE A 55 1.51 19.53 2.26
CA PHE A 55 1.90 19.90 0.91
C PHE A 55 1.63 18.77 -0.08
N LEU A 56 1.98 17.52 0.25
CA LEU A 56 1.73 16.37 -0.62
C LEU A 56 0.23 16.16 -0.90
N ILE A 57 -0.63 16.34 0.10
CA ILE A 57 -2.09 16.25 -0.10
C ILE A 57 -2.56 17.34 -1.06
N ILE A 58 -2.21 18.60 -0.80
CA ILE A 58 -2.65 19.72 -1.65
C ILE A 58 -2.11 19.56 -3.07
N ALA A 59 -0.81 19.32 -3.22
CA ALA A 59 -0.15 19.20 -4.51
C ALA A 59 -0.72 18.03 -5.31
N SER A 60 -0.78 16.82 -4.73
CA SER A 60 -1.29 15.66 -5.46
C SER A 60 -2.75 15.82 -5.87
N SER A 61 -3.61 16.36 -5.00
CA SER A 61 -5.02 16.60 -5.35
C SER A 61 -5.18 17.67 -6.41
N LEU A 62 -4.41 18.77 -6.37
CA LEU A 62 -4.44 19.79 -7.42
C LEU A 62 -4.03 19.21 -8.78
N PHE A 63 -2.96 18.43 -8.81
CA PHE A 63 -2.52 17.77 -10.05
C PHE A 63 -3.61 16.86 -10.62
N VAL A 64 -4.20 15.99 -9.81
CA VAL A 64 -5.23 15.05 -10.28
C VAL A 64 -6.50 15.77 -10.73
N ILE A 65 -6.87 16.86 -10.05
CA ILE A 65 -7.97 17.72 -10.50
C ILE A 65 -7.64 18.35 -11.87
N THR A 66 -6.40 18.81 -12.09
CA THR A 66 -6.01 19.32 -13.40
C THR A 66 -6.02 18.22 -14.47
N GLU A 67 -5.52 17.02 -14.17
CA GLU A 67 -5.57 15.88 -15.10
C GLU A 67 -7.02 15.56 -15.48
N PHE A 68 -7.93 15.57 -14.49
CA PHE A 68 -9.36 15.35 -14.70
C PHE A 68 -10.02 16.45 -15.56
N ILE A 69 -9.76 17.73 -15.25
CA ILE A 69 -10.34 18.87 -16.00
C ILE A 69 -9.91 18.84 -17.46
N PHE A 70 -8.63 18.57 -17.73
CA PHE A 70 -8.09 18.56 -19.08
C PHE A 70 -8.22 17.20 -19.78
N SER A 71 -8.65 16.15 -19.06
CA SER A 71 -8.69 14.77 -19.56
C SER A 71 -7.34 14.29 -20.13
N THR A 72 -6.24 14.83 -19.59
CA THR A 72 -4.86 14.53 -19.99
C THR A 72 -4.07 14.10 -18.77
N HIS A 73 -3.48 12.91 -18.83
CA HIS A 73 -2.58 12.44 -17.79
C HIS A 73 -1.29 13.26 -17.81
N PHE A 74 -0.79 13.63 -16.63
CA PHE A 74 0.50 14.31 -16.49
C PHE A 74 1.64 13.49 -17.12
N HIS A 75 1.56 12.16 -16.99
CA HIS A 75 2.50 11.20 -17.57
C HIS A 75 2.61 11.28 -19.09
N SER A 76 1.53 11.62 -19.79
CA SER A 76 1.54 11.81 -21.23
C SER A 76 2.27 13.10 -21.62
N LEU A 77 2.27 14.13 -20.78
CA LEU A 77 2.95 15.41 -21.04
C LEU A 77 4.48 15.33 -20.87
N ILE A 78 4.94 14.38 -20.06
CA ILE A 78 6.37 14.18 -19.76
C ILE A 78 6.98 12.99 -20.52
N ASP A 79 6.28 12.45 -21.52
CA ASP A 79 6.69 11.27 -22.29
C ASP A 79 7.05 10.05 -21.41
N PHE A 80 6.27 9.82 -20.34
CA PHE A 80 6.56 8.75 -19.38
C PHE A 80 6.61 7.35 -20.02
N SER A 81 5.79 7.10 -21.06
CA SER A 81 5.81 5.85 -21.81
C SER A 81 7.12 5.64 -22.55
N LYS A 82 7.65 6.70 -23.17
CA LYS A 82 8.95 6.64 -23.85
C LYS A 82 10.08 6.36 -22.86
N TYR A 83 10.08 7.05 -21.72
CA TYR A 83 11.02 6.77 -20.64
C TYR A 83 10.98 5.29 -20.19
N ASN A 84 9.79 4.72 -20.03
CA ASN A 84 9.65 3.32 -19.61
C ASN A 84 10.05 2.33 -20.69
N TYR A 85 9.79 2.65 -21.95
CA TYR A 85 10.27 1.85 -23.07
C TYR A 85 11.80 1.86 -23.11
N ASP A 86 12.41 3.05 -23.15
CA ASP A 86 13.86 3.22 -23.31
C ASP A 86 14.70 2.64 -22.15
N LEU A 87 14.15 2.61 -20.92
CA LEU A 87 14.90 2.17 -19.73
C LEU A 87 14.44 0.85 -19.11
N ASN A 88 13.16 0.50 -19.23
CA ASN A 88 12.60 -0.68 -18.58
C ASN A 88 12.09 -1.72 -19.59
N ASP A 89 12.18 -1.46 -20.90
CA ASP A 89 11.60 -2.27 -21.98
C ASP A 89 10.10 -2.53 -21.75
N ILE A 90 9.40 -1.55 -21.17
CA ILE A 90 7.94 -1.62 -20.92
C ILE A 90 7.23 -0.83 -22.00
N GLU A 91 6.53 -1.54 -22.88
CA GLU A 91 5.67 -0.94 -23.88
C GLU A 91 4.40 -0.32 -23.27
N SER A 92 3.92 0.76 -23.89
CA SER A 92 2.61 1.32 -23.55
C SER A 92 1.50 0.32 -23.89
N SER A 93 0.52 0.20 -23.00
CA SER A 93 -0.65 -0.66 -23.11
C SER A 93 -1.95 0.09 -22.78
N GLY A 94 -3.05 -0.26 -23.47
CA GLY A 94 -4.35 0.38 -23.28
C GLY A 94 -4.56 1.63 -24.14
N ASN A 95 -5.62 2.38 -23.85
CA ASN A 95 -6.19 3.40 -24.73
C ASN A 95 -5.61 4.81 -24.54
N TYR A 96 -4.82 5.04 -23.48
CA TYR A 96 -4.26 6.36 -23.15
C TYR A 96 -2.78 6.51 -23.52
N GLY A 97 -2.20 5.55 -24.25
CA GLY A 97 -0.77 5.56 -24.60
C GLY A 97 0.16 5.49 -23.37
N LEU A 98 -0.36 4.99 -22.23
CA LEU A 98 0.35 4.76 -20.97
C LEU A 98 0.33 3.26 -20.65
N SER A 99 0.52 2.83 -19.39
CA SER A 99 0.31 1.43 -19.02
C SER A 99 -1.17 1.14 -18.74
N TRP A 100 -1.58 -0.13 -18.84
CA TRP A 100 -2.96 -0.58 -18.56
C TRP A 100 -3.52 -0.11 -17.20
N SER A 101 -2.65 0.16 -16.22
CA SER A 101 -3.06 0.68 -14.91
C SER A 101 -3.70 2.09 -14.93
N PHE A 102 -3.47 2.86 -16.00
CA PHE A 102 -4.10 4.17 -16.25
C PHE A 102 -5.51 4.06 -16.82
N GLU A 103 -5.99 2.84 -17.02
CA GLU A 103 -7.31 2.56 -17.57
C GLU A 103 -8.12 1.67 -16.61
N SER A 104 -9.42 1.92 -16.55
CA SER A 104 -10.37 1.03 -15.87
C SER A 104 -10.97 0.02 -16.84
N GLN A 105 -11.61 -1.03 -16.33
CA GLN A 105 -12.25 -2.07 -17.15
C GLN A 105 -13.26 -1.52 -18.18
N ASN A 106 -13.82 -0.32 -17.96
CA ASN A 106 -14.78 0.33 -18.86
C ASN A 106 -14.14 1.46 -19.67
N VAL A 107 -12.82 1.43 -19.89
CA VAL A 107 -12.06 2.43 -20.66
C VAL A 107 -12.22 3.86 -20.09
N LYS A 108 -12.47 3.97 -18.78
CA LYS A 108 -12.43 5.28 -18.08
C LYS A 108 -11.02 5.59 -17.61
N PRO A 109 -10.60 6.87 -17.64
CA PRO A 109 -9.25 7.27 -17.25
C PRO A 109 -9.05 7.12 -15.75
N ARG A 110 -7.82 6.79 -15.35
CA ARG A 110 -7.39 6.69 -13.96
C ARG A 110 -6.22 7.63 -13.74
N PHE A 111 -6.38 8.57 -12.83
CA PHE A 111 -5.42 9.65 -12.62
C PHE A 111 -4.44 9.32 -11.49
N ALA A 112 -3.22 9.84 -11.59
CA ALA A 112 -2.09 9.44 -10.74
C ALA A 112 -1.30 10.61 -10.15
N ALA A 113 -1.62 11.86 -10.51
CA ALA A 113 -0.81 13.00 -10.12
C ALA A 113 0.64 12.86 -10.63
N PHE A 114 1.61 13.15 -9.77
CA PHE A 114 3.03 12.91 -9.99
C PHE A 114 3.53 11.53 -9.49
N PHE A 115 2.64 10.60 -9.09
CA PHE A 115 3.03 9.23 -8.72
C PHE A 115 3.20 8.36 -9.97
N SER A 116 3.91 7.23 -9.90
CA SER A 116 4.23 6.45 -11.11
C SER A 116 3.01 5.87 -11.83
N ASN A 117 1.94 5.58 -11.09
CA ASN A 117 0.68 5.07 -11.61
C ASN A 117 -0.48 5.28 -10.60
N PRO A 118 -1.75 5.07 -11.01
CA PRO A 118 -2.90 5.27 -10.14
C PRO A 118 -2.96 4.33 -8.92
N LEU A 119 -2.34 3.15 -9.00
CA LEU A 119 -2.28 2.19 -7.90
C LEU A 119 -1.32 2.67 -6.80
N GLU A 120 -0.16 3.20 -7.17
CA GLU A 120 0.77 3.84 -6.24
C GLU A 120 0.13 5.08 -5.62
N TYR A 121 -0.51 5.94 -6.42
CA TYR A 121 -1.18 7.13 -5.90
C TYR A 121 -2.24 6.77 -4.85
N SER A 122 -3.14 5.85 -5.21
CA SER A 122 -4.20 5.41 -4.30
C SER A 122 -3.68 4.71 -3.04
N SER A 123 -2.61 3.93 -3.14
CA SER A 123 -1.94 3.34 -1.97
C SER A 123 -1.30 4.42 -1.09
N SER A 124 -0.73 5.46 -1.70
CA SER A 124 -0.15 6.61 -1.01
C SER A 124 -1.22 7.43 -0.27
N LEU A 125 -2.42 7.55 -0.84
CA LEU A 125 -3.57 8.17 -0.17
C LEU A 125 -3.98 7.43 1.11
N ILE A 126 -3.79 6.11 1.21
CA ILE A 126 -4.04 5.35 2.46
C ILE A 126 -3.16 5.86 3.60
N PHE A 127 -1.88 6.12 3.32
CA PHE A 127 -0.96 6.72 4.29
C PHE A 127 -1.38 8.15 4.67
N LEU A 128 -1.70 8.98 3.67
CA LEU A 128 -2.13 10.36 3.91
C LEU A 128 -3.43 10.41 4.71
N LEU A 129 -4.40 9.54 4.41
CA LEU A 129 -5.64 9.36 5.16
C LEU A 129 -5.35 8.99 6.62
N SER A 130 -4.51 7.97 6.83
CA SER A 130 -4.10 7.50 8.16
C SER A 130 -3.46 8.61 9.00
N PHE A 131 -2.70 9.51 8.37
CA PHE A 131 -2.06 10.63 9.04
C PHE A 131 -3.05 11.74 9.43
N ILE A 132 -3.98 12.10 8.52
CA ILE A 132 -4.96 13.16 8.74
C ILE A 132 -6.05 12.73 9.72
N LEU A 133 -6.48 11.47 9.71
CA LEU A 133 -7.50 10.95 10.62
C LEU A 133 -7.15 11.18 12.09
N TYR A 134 -5.89 10.97 12.48
CA TYR A 134 -5.45 11.28 13.84
C TYR A 134 -5.63 12.77 14.15
N SER A 135 -5.14 13.64 13.26
CA SER A 135 -5.21 15.09 13.45
C SER A 135 -6.66 15.57 13.56
N TYR A 136 -7.55 15.01 12.73
CA TYR A 136 -8.97 15.30 12.75
C TYR A 136 -9.65 14.91 14.07
N TYR A 137 -9.30 13.73 14.63
CA TYR A 137 -9.92 13.26 15.87
C TYR A 137 -9.48 14.01 17.13
N TYR A 138 -8.22 14.45 17.20
CA TYR A 138 -7.70 15.14 18.39
C TYR A 138 -7.82 16.67 18.30
N ARG A 139 -8.02 17.23 17.10
CA ARG A 139 -8.20 18.67 16.91
C ARG A 139 -9.22 18.89 15.79
N ILE A 140 -10.49 18.96 16.15
CA ILE A 140 -11.57 19.27 15.19
C ILE A 140 -11.32 20.69 14.65
N ASN A 141 -10.84 20.75 13.41
CA ASN A 141 -10.56 21.99 12.69
C ASN A 141 -11.01 21.78 11.23
N ASN A 142 -11.71 22.78 10.67
CA ASN A 142 -12.19 22.79 9.30
C ASN A 142 -11.06 22.51 8.29
N SER A 143 -9.81 22.88 8.60
CA SER A 143 -8.66 22.55 7.76
C SER A 143 -8.44 21.04 7.58
N TYR A 144 -8.67 20.21 8.60
CA TYR A 144 -8.50 18.76 8.47
C TYR A 144 -9.62 18.11 7.67
N LEU A 145 -10.84 18.66 7.78
CA LEU A 145 -11.95 18.24 6.92
C LEU A 145 -11.66 18.55 5.46
N PHE A 146 -11.09 19.73 5.17
CA PHE A 146 -10.61 20.07 3.83
C PHE A 146 -9.59 19.06 3.29
N TYR A 147 -8.57 18.69 4.07
CA TYR A 147 -7.61 17.66 3.65
C TYR A 147 -8.26 16.28 3.41
N LEU A 148 -9.22 15.89 4.24
CA LEU A 148 -9.96 14.63 4.03
C LEU A 148 -10.74 14.66 2.71
N VAL A 149 -11.43 15.75 2.40
CA VAL A 149 -12.15 15.91 1.12
C VAL A 149 -11.20 15.78 -0.07
N LEU A 150 -10.03 16.44 -0.03
CA LEU A 150 -9.01 16.32 -1.08
C LEU A 150 -8.52 14.88 -1.27
N ILE A 151 -8.32 14.14 -0.17
CA ILE A 151 -7.92 12.74 -0.20
C ILE A 151 -9.01 11.86 -0.84
N PHE A 152 -10.29 12.08 -0.47
CA PHE A 152 -11.41 11.32 -1.05
C PHE A 152 -11.62 11.63 -2.54
N ILE A 153 -11.41 12.87 -2.97
CA ILE A 153 -11.36 13.22 -4.40
C ILE A 153 -10.24 12.44 -5.11
N GLY A 154 -9.05 12.36 -4.49
CA GLY A 154 -7.94 11.56 -5.02
C GLY A 154 -8.29 10.08 -5.18
N PHE A 155 -8.93 9.47 -4.17
CA PHE A 155 -9.39 8.09 -4.25
C PHE A 155 -10.38 7.89 -5.41
N TYR A 156 -11.36 8.79 -5.54
CA TYR A 156 -12.34 8.76 -6.61
C TYR A 156 -11.68 8.82 -8.00
N LEU A 157 -10.78 9.78 -8.22
CA LEU A 157 -10.14 10.01 -9.51
C LEU A 157 -9.06 8.96 -9.88
N SER A 158 -8.43 8.32 -8.89
CA SER A 158 -7.52 7.18 -9.12
C SER A 158 -8.24 5.88 -9.51
N PHE A 159 -9.55 5.81 -9.22
CA PHE A 159 -10.45 4.69 -9.49
C PHE A 159 -9.88 3.30 -9.10
N SER A 160 -9.13 3.23 -8.00
CA SER A 160 -8.52 1.99 -7.51
C SER A 160 -9.44 1.27 -6.52
N ARG A 161 -10.21 0.29 -7.00
CA ARG A 161 -11.21 -0.44 -6.18
C ARG A 161 -10.62 -1.00 -4.88
N GLY A 162 -9.47 -1.68 -4.97
CA GLY A 162 -8.78 -2.25 -3.81
C GLY A 162 -8.38 -1.19 -2.79
N ALA A 163 -7.81 -0.07 -3.23
CA ALA A 163 -7.43 1.02 -2.34
C ALA A 163 -8.63 1.76 -1.72
N ILE A 164 -9.74 1.89 -2.45
CA ILE A 164 -11.00 2.46 -1.93
C ILE A 164 -11.56 1.59 -0.80
N VAL A 165 -11.64 0.27 -1.00
CA VAL A 165 -12.05 -0.67 0.05
C VAL A 165 -11.11 -0.59 1.24
N SER A 166 -9.80 -0.47 0.98
CA SER A 166 -8.78 -0.29 2.02
C SER A 166 -8.96 1.00 2.82
N ALA A 167 -9.33 2.10 2.17
CA ALA A 167 -9.62 3.36 2.83
C ALA A 167 -10.80 3.23 3.80
N ILE A 168 -11.85 2.49 3.41
CA ILE A 168 -12.99 2.17 4.30
C ILE A 168 -12.50 1.35 5.49
N MET A 169 -11.72 0.29 5.26
CA MET A 169 -11.14 -0.53 6.32
C MET A 169 -10.28 0.29 7.29
N VAL A 170 -9.51 1.25 6.78
CA VAL A 170 -8.72 2.19 7.59
C VAL A 170 -9.60 3.07 8.47
N VAL A 171 -10.70 3.62 7.94
CA VAL A 171 -11.65 4.42 8.72
C VAL A 171 -12.34 3.56 9.80
N LEU A 172 -12.71 2.31 9.49
CA LEU A 172 -13.30 1.40 10.47
C LEU A 172 -12.30 1.10 11.61
N LEU A 173 -11.06 0.72 11.26
CA LEU A 173 -10.02 0.44 12.26
C LEU A 173 -9.68 1.69 13.08
N SER A 174 -9.65 2.87 12.47
CA SER A 174 -9.37 4.12 13.17
C SER A 174 -10.44 4.43 14.23
N LEU A 175 -11.70 4.17 13.94
CA LEU A 175 -12.80 4.33 14.90
C LEU A 175 -12.73 3.32 16.04
N ILE A 176 -12.32 2.08 15.76
CA ILE A 176 -12.09 1.06 16.78
C ILE A 176 -10.94 1.49 17.72
N MET A 177 -9.82 1.94 17.16
CA MET A 177 -8.66 2.40 17.94
C MET A 177 -8.98 3.63 18.81
N GLU A 178 -9.84 4.52 18.33
CA GLU A 178 -10.32 5.69 19.08
C GLU A 178 -11.53 5.39 19.98
N LYS A 179 -11.98 4.13 20.03
CA LYS A 179 -13.16 3.68 20.80
C LYS A 179 -14.44 4.46 20.48
N LYS A 180 -14.58 4.96 19.24
CA LYS A 180 -15.74 5.73 18.74
C LYS A 180 -16.85 4.81 18.23
N PHE A 181 -17.27 3.84 19.05
CA PHE A 181 -18.18 2.76 18.64
C PHE A 181 -19.56 3.24 18.16
N LYS A 182 -20.09 4.34 18.69
CA LYS A 182 -21.36 4.93 18.21
C LYS A 182 -21.25 5.38 16.75
N LEU A 183 -20.15 6.02 16.39
CA LEU A 183 -19.91 6.49 15.02
C LEU A 183 -19.59 5.32 14.08
N LEU A 184 -18.87 4.30 14.58
CA LEU A 184 -18.65 3.05 13.86
C LEU A 184 -19.98 2.36 13.51
N LEU A 185 -20.84 2.15 14.51
CA LEU A 185 -22.16 1.54 14.31
C LEU A 185 -23.01 2.36 13.33
N GLY A 186 -23.02 3.69 13.47
CA GLY A 186 -23.73 4.58 12.54
C GLY A 186 -23.21 4.50 11.11
N PHE A 187 -21.89 4.44 10.91
CA PHE A 187 -21.30 4.29 9.58
C PHE A 187 -21.63 2.93 8.96
N VAL A 188 -21.48 1.83 9.72
CA VAL A 188 -21.79 0.48 9.25
C VAL A 188 -23.28 0.36 8.93
N SER A 189 -24.17 0.80 9.83
CA SER A 189 -25.61 0.74 9.60
C SER A 189 -26.03 1.59 8.40
N PHE A 190 -25.51 2.81 8.27
CA PHE A 190 -25.76 3.66 7.10
C PHE A 190 -25.29 3.01 5.81
N SER A 191 -24.06 2.46 5.77
CA SER A 191 -23.53 1.79 4.58
C SER A 191 -24.37 0.57 4.18
N LEU A 192 -24.90 -0.18 5.16
CA LEU A 192 -25.72 -1.36 4.95
C LEU A 192 -27.12 -0.96 4.45
N ILE A 193 -27.73 0.07 5.02
CA ILE A 193 -29.00 0.64 4.55
C ILE A 193 -28.86 1.16 3.11
N VAL A 194 -27.82 1.94 2.81
CA VAL A 194 -27.57 2.45 1.45
C VAL A 194 -27.36 1.30 0.46
N SER A 195 -26.61 0.27 0.84
CA SER A 195 -26.41 -0.90 -0.03
C SER A 195 -27.71 -1.67 -0.28
N ILE A 196 -28.57 -1.83 0.74
CA ILE A 196 -29.90 -2.43 0.58
C ILE A 196 -30.76 -1.58 -0.34
N ILE A 197 -30.81 -0.26 -0.14
CA ILE A 197 -31.58 0.66 -0.98
C ILE A 197 -31.09 0.55 -2.43
N ILE A 198 -29.79 0.64 -2.68
CA ILE A 198 -29.23 0.51 -4.02
C ILE A 198 -29.64 -0.85 -4.62
N TYR A 199 -29.50 -1.95 -3.89
CA TYR A 199 -29.88 -3.27 -4.39
C TYR A 199 -31.37 -3.35 -4.75
N LEU A 200 -32.26 -2.88 -3.88
CA LEU A 200 -33.71 -2.91 -4.09
C LEU A 200 -34.17 -2.06 -5.29
N PHE A 201 -33.56 -0.89 -5.49
CA PHE A 201 -33.92 0.05 -6.56
C PHE A 201 -33.06 -0.07 -7.82
N SER A 202 -32.09 -0.99 -7.84
CA SER A 202 -31.23 -1.20 -9.00
C SER A 202 -31.93 -1.98 -10.13
N SER A 203 -31.48 -1.76 -11.37
CA SER A 203 -31.93 -2.52 -12.54
C SER A 203 -31.53 -4.00 -12.42
N GLU A 204 -32.27 -4.90 -13.08
CA GLU A 204 -31.93 -6.33 -13.12
C GLU A 204 -30.51 -6.57 -13.64
N GLU A 205 -30.08 -5.82 -14.65
CA GLU A 205 -28.68 -5.84 -15.15
C GLU A 205 -27.65 -5.54 -14.06
N PHE A 206 -27.91 -4.55 -13.20
CA PHE A 206 -27.01 -4.21 -12.10
C PHE A 206 -27.02 -5.29 -11.01
N LYS A 207 -28.16 -5.94 -10.75
CA LYS A 207 -28.23 -7.10 -9.85
C LYS A 207 -27.46 -8.30 -10.40
N PHE A 208 -27.54 -8.56 -11.71
CA PHE A 208 -26.70 -9.56 -12.37
C PHE A 208 -25.21 -9.23 -12.22
N LEU A 209 -24.82 -7.96 -12.42
CA LEU A 209 -23.44 -7.51 -12.19
C LEU A 209 -22.98 -7.74 -10.74
N ILE A 210 -23.82 -7.45 -9.75
CA ILE A 210 -23.52 -7.73 -8.33
C ILE A 210 -23.30 -9.23 -8.13
N ASN A 211 -24.20 -10.06 -8.66
CA ASN A 211 -24.14 -11.50 -8.50
C ASN A 211 -22.90 -12.11 -9.21
N ASP A 212 -22.55 -11.61 -10.40
CA ASP A 212 -21.35 -12.02 -11.14
C ASP A 212 -20.07 -11.57 -10.43
N THR A 213 -20.10 -10.40 -9.78
CA THR A 213 -18.97 -9.92 -8.97
C THR A 213 -18.80 -10.75 -7.69
N LEU A 214 -19.89 -11.08 -6.99
CA LEU A 214 -19.86 -11.93 -5.79
C LEU A 214 -19.52 -13.39 -6.10
N SER A 215 -19.88 -13.87 -7.29
CA SER A 215 -19.55 -15.23 -7.76
C SER A 215 -18.19 -15.32 -8.47
N PHE A 216 -17.40 -14.23 -8.49
CA PHE A 216 -16.06 -14.15 -9.09
C PHE A 216 -16.01 -14.49 -10.59
N ARG A 217 -17.10 -14.24 -11.34
CA ARG A 217 -17.20 -14.58 -12.77
C ARG A 217 -16.70 -13.48 -13.71
N ASN A 218 -16.33 -12.30 -13.18
CA ASN A 218 -15.78 -11.20 -13.98
C ASN A 218 -14.42 -11.58 -14.59
N THR A 219 -14.24 -11.36 -15.89
CA THR A 219 -13.04 -11.74 -16.67
C THR A 219 -11.73 -11.23 -16.08
N SER A 220 -11.68 -10.00 -15.58
CA SER A 220 -10.46 -9.45 -14.94
C SER A 220 -10.23 -9.96 -13.51
N SER A 221 -11.25 -10.45 -12.81
CA SER A 221 -11.06 -11.15 -11.54
C SER A 221 -10.52 -12.56 -11.76
N LEU A 222 -10.88 -13.19 -12.88
CA LEU A 222 -10.35 -14.50 -13.28
C LEU A 222 -8.86 -14.44 -13.62
N GLY A 223 -8.40 -13.39 -14.32
CA GLY A 223 -6.97 -13.19 -14.60
C GLY A 223 -6.11 -13.14 -13.33
N HIS A 224 -6.49 -12.29 -12.37
CA HIS A 224 -5.84 -12.23 -11.05
C HIS A 224 -5.84 -13.60 -10.34
N LEU A 225 -6.95 -14.33 -10.41
CA LEU A 225 -7.09 -15.63 -9.76
C LEU A 225 -6.22 -16.71 -10.41
N ILE A 226 -6.05 -16.68 -11.74
CA ILE A 226 -5.14 -17.56 -12.48
C ILE A 226 -3.70 -17.28 -12.05
N GLU A 227 -3.25 -16.01 -12.05
CA GLU A 227 -1.89 -15.67 -11.59
C GLU A 227 -1.65 -16.10 -10.13
N TRP A 228 -2.68 -16.02 -9.28
CA TRP A 228 -2.57 -16.50 -7.90
C TRP A 228 -2.44 -18.01 -7.81
N LEU A 229 -3.22 -18.75 -8.61
CA LEU A 229 -3.12 -20.21 -8.67
C LEU A 229 -1.75 -20.66 -9.18
N GLU A 230 -1.24 -20.04 -10.24
CA GLU A 230 0.11 -20.30 -10.76
C GLU A 230 1.18 -20.07 -9.69
N GLY A 231 1.10 -18.94 -8.97
CA GLY A 231 2.00 -18.65 -7.86
C GLY A 231 1.93 -19.69 -6.74
N LEU A 232 0.72 -20.14 -6.38
CA LEU A 232 0.53 -21.18 -5.36
C LEU A 232 1.08 -22.54 -5.79
N ILE A 233 0.83 -22.95 -7.04
CA ILE A 233 1.36 -24.19 -7.61
C ILE A 233 2.89 -24.15 -7.61
N SER A 234 3.48 -23.03 -8.04
CA SER A 234 4.94 -22.86 -8.04
C SER A 234 5.54 -22.97 -6.63
N ILE A 235 4.91 -22.38 -5.60
CA ILE A 235 5.34 -22.50 -4.21
C ILE A 235 5.22 -23.95 -3.71
N TYR A 236 4.16 -24.64 -4.10
CA TYR A 236 3.93 -26.04 -3.72
C TYR A 236 4.99 -26.97 -4.32
N GLU A 237 5.28 -26.80 -5.62
CA GLU A 237 6.29 -27.59 -6.33
C GLU A 237 7.72 -27.22 -5.91
N ASN A 238 7.96 -25.95 -5.60
CA ASN A 238 9.28 -25.41 -5.24
C ASN A 238 9.21 -24.65 -3.90
N PRO A 239 9.20 -25.34 -2.75
CA PRO A 239 9.02 -24.70 -1.44
C PRO A 239 10.18 -23.78 -1.02
N LEU A 240 11.36 -23.94 -1.63
CA LEU A 240 12.51 -23.04 -1.50
C LEU A 240 12.48 -21.87 -2.50
N GLY A 241 11.42 -21.75 -3.30
CA GLY A 241 11.29 -20.78 -4.38
C GLY A 241 11.98 -21.22 -5.66
N ILE A 242 11.96 -20.35 -6.67
CA ILE A 242 12.54 -20.56 -8.00
C ILE A 242 13.57 -19.50 -8.39
N GLY A 243 13.93 -18.58 -7.49
CA GLY A 243 14.94 -17.54 -7.73
C GLY A 243 14.38 -16.12 -7.76
N LEU A 244 15.25 -15.14 -7.48
CA LEU A 244 14.88 -13.72 -7.58
C LEU A 244 14.56 -13.34 -9.04
N ALA A 245 13.72 -12.32 -9.19
CA ALA A 245 13.29 -11.79 -10.49
C ALA A 245 12.48 -12.78 -11.35
N MET A 246 11.89 -13.81 -10.73
CA MET A 246 11.02 -14.80 -11.39
C MET A 246 9.53 -14.55 -11.27
N SER A 247 9.13 -13.49 -10.56
CA SER A 247 7.73 -13.16 -10.35
C SER A 247 7.56 -11.66 -10.15
N GLY A 248 6.35 -11.16 -10.39
CA GLY A 248 6.05 -9.76 -10.23
C GLY A 248 6.36 -8.92 -11.47
N ASN A 249 6.20 -7.63 -11.32
CA ASN A 249 6.33 -6.63 -12.39
C ASN A 249 7.37 -5.55 -12.04
N ALA A 250 8.39 -5.92 -11.27
CA ALA A 250 9.49 -5.01 -10.95
C ALA A 250 10.50 -4.94 -12.09
N GLY A 251 11.24 -3.83 -12.17
CA GLY A 251 12.43 -3.76 -13.02
C GLY A 251 13.39 -4.93 -12.70
N GLY A 252 13.89 -5.57 -13.76
CA GLY A 252 14.73 -6.77 -13.69
C GLY A 252 13.98 -8.09 -13.88
N VAL A 253 12.65 -8.13 -13.82
CA VAL A 253 11.86 -9.34 -14.15
C VAL A 253 11.70 -9.43 -15.66
N ASP A 254 12.12 -10.55 -16.24
CA ASP A 254 11.85 -10.89 -17.65
C ASP A 254 10.46 -11.53 -17.76
N GLN A 255 9.61 -10.96 -18.64
CA GLN A 255 8.23 -11.41 -18.80
C GLN A 255 8.12 -12.82 -19.40
N SER A 256 9.15 -13.31 -20.11
CA SER A 256 9.14 -14.63 -20.76
C SER A 256 9.27 -15.80 -19.78
N ILE A 257 9.86 -15.55 -18.61
CA ILE A 257 10.11 -16.55 -17.55
C ILE A 257 9.33 -16.26 -16.25
N LYS A 258 8.49 -15.22 -16.26
CA LYS A 258 7.73 -14.77 -15.08
C LYS A 258 6.65 -15.78 -14.72
N VAL A 259 6.55 -16.10 -13.43
CA VAL A 259 5.48 -16.95 -12.85
C VAL A 259 4.60 -16.13 -11.90
N GLY A 260 3.28 -16.08 -12.18
CA GLY A 260 2.34 -15.18 -11.50
C GLY A 260 2.76 -13.71 -11.60
N GLY A 261 2.24 -12.81 -10.75
CA GLY A 261 2.83 -11.46 -10.71
C GLY A 261 2.10 -10.34 -10.00
N GLU A 262 0.87 -10.53 -9.57
CA GLU A 262 0.13 -9.40 -8.97
C GLU A 262 0.00 -9.45 -7.45
N ASN A 263 0.41 -10.50 -6.74
CA ASN A 263 0.27 -10.56 -5.28
C ASN A 263 1.64 -10.50 -4.59
N GLN A 264 1.92 -9.47 -3.76
CA GLN A 264 3.20 -9.31 -3.08
C GLN A 264 3.64 -10.55 -2.28
N PHE A 265 2.69 -11.19 -1.61
CA PHE A 265 2.96 -12.38 -0.81
C PHE A 265 3.37 -13.54 -1.70
N LEU A 266 2.61 -13.80 -2.76
CA LEU A 266 2.93 -14.87 -3.71
C LEU A 266 4.24 -14.58 -4.44
N ILE A 267 4.52 -13.34 -4.82
CA ILE A 267 5.80 -12.93 -5.42
C ILE A 267 6.98 -13.33 -4.53
N PHE A 268 6.90 -13.07 -3.22
CA PHE A 268 7.96 -13.49 -2.28
C PHE A 268 8.03 -15.00 -2.10
N GLY A 269 6.88 -15.69 -2.08
CA GLY A 269 6.83 -17.15 -2.00
C GLY A 269 7.43 -17.83 -3.23
N VAL A 270 7.05 -17.40 -4.44
CA VAL A 270 7.58 -17.92 -5.71
C VAL A 270 9.08 -17.68 -5.79
N GLN A 271 9.55 -16.47 -5.49
CA GLN A 271 10.97 -16.16 -5.68
C GLN A 271 11.89 -16.75 -4.60
N MET A 272 11.49 -16.65 -3.34
CA MET A 272 12.35 -16.92 -2.17
C MET A 272 11.78 -17.99 -1.23
N GLY A 273 10.74 -18.69 -1.67
CA GLY A 273 10.15 -19.83 -0.96
C GLY A 273 9.20 -19.48 0.17
N LEU A 274 8.61 -20.54 0.73
CA LEU A 274 7.66 -20.48 1.84
C LEU A 274 8.24 -19.75 3.07
N LEU A 275 9.55 -19.92 3.31
CA LEU A 275 10.23 -19.27 4.43
C LEU A 275 10.14 -17.74 4.34
N MET A 276 10.41 -17.17 3.17
CA MET A 276 10.37 -15.71 3.00
C MET A 276 8.93 -15.18 3.07
N LEU A 277 7.96 -15.93 2.51
CA LEU A 277 6.54 -15.63 2.65
C LEU A 277 6.13 -15.52 4.12
N ILE A 278 6.46 -16.54 4.92
CA ILE A 278 6.14 -16.57 6.36
C ILE A 278 6.82 -15.41 7.10
N ILE A 279 8.12 -15.19 6.85
CA ILE A 279 8.87 -14.09 7.46
C ILE A 279 8.22 -12.74 7.15
N TYR A 280 7.83 -12.51 5.90
CA TYR A 280 7.19 -11.25 5.50
C TYR A 280 5.86 -11.03 6.21
N ILE A 281 5.00 -12.05 6.28
CA ILE A 281 3.74 -12.02 7.05
C ILE A 281 4.01 -11.69 8.52
N LEU A 282 5.00 -12.34 9.13
CA LEU A 282 5.37 -12.10 10.52
C LEU A 282 5.89 -10.67 10.77
N ILE A 283 6.65 -10.10 9.83
CA ILE A 283 7.13 -8.72 9.93
C ILE A 283 5.94 -7.75 9.87
N LEU A 284 4.98 -7.95 8.97
CA LEU A 284 3.77 -7.13 8.89
C LEU A 284 2.94 -7.25 10.18
N PHE A 285 2.73 -8.46 10.68
CA PHE A 285 2.03 -8.68 11.94
C PHE A 285 2.73 -7.99 13.12
N LYS A 286 4.06 -8.10 13.20
CA LYS A 286 4.87 -7.42 14.22
C LYS A 286 4.74 -5.91 14.13
N ALA A 287 4.78 -5.34 12.92
CA ALA A 287 4.61 -3.90 12.71
C ALA A 287 3.25 -3.40 13.23
N LEU A 288 2.17 -4.13 12.91
CA LEU A 288 0.82 -3.83 13.40
C LEU A 288 0.73 -3.94 14.93
N LYS A 289 1.18 -5.07 15.50
CA LYS A 289 1.17 -5.30 16.95
C LYS A 289 1.90 -4.19 17.70
N THR A 290 3.09 -3.83 17.22
CA THR A 290 3.92 -2.79 17.83
C THR A 290 3.27 -1.41 17.73
N GLY A 291 2.72 -1.08 16.57
CA GLY A 291 1.96 0.16 16.36
C GLY A 291 0.77 0.29 17.32
N ILE A 292 -0.05 -0.76 17.44
CA ILE A 292 -1.21 -0.79 18.36
C ILE A 292 -0.76 -0.57 19.81
N LEU A 293 0.28 -1.30 20.24
CA LEU A 293 0.75 -1.21 21.62
C LEU A 293 1.32 0.18 21.94
N ILE A 294 2.13 0.76 21.05
CA ILE A 294 2.65 2.12 21.25
C ILE A 294 1.53 3.16 21.22
N TYR A 295 0.55 3.02 20.33
CA TYR A 295 -0.59 3.92 20.27
C TYR A 295 -1.34 3.99 21.62
N TYR A 296 -1.56 2.86 22.29
CA TYR A 296 -2.24 2.86 23.59
C TYR A 296 -1.37 3.28 24.77
N LYS A 297 -0.03 3.13 24.69
CA LYS A 297 0.90 3.44 25.79
C LYS A 297 1.55 4.83 25.71
N SER A 298 1.50 5.49 24.55
CA SER A 298 2.19 6.76 24.32
C SER A 298 1.23 7.94 24.13
N THR A 299 1.78 9.15 24.16
CA THR A 299 1.04 10.40 23.94
C THR A 299 1.75 11.25 22.89
N GLY A 300 1.08 12.31 22.43
CA GLY A 300 1.65 13.30 21.52
C GLY A 300 2.12 12.72 20.18
N ILE A 301 3.37 13.00 19.81
CA ILE A 301 3.96 12.65 18.51
C ILE A 301 4.02 11.14 18.30
N ASN A 302 4.49 10.39 19.31
CA ASN A 302 4.62 8.94 19.22
C ASN A 302 3.27 8.26 19.02
N LYS A 303 2.22 8.78 19.67
CA LYS A 303 0.86 8.28 19.51
C LYS A 303 0.34 8.53 18.09
N HIS A 304 0.58 9.72 17.54
CA HIS A 304 0.23 10.05 16.15
C HIS A 304 0.93 9.11 15.17
N LEU A 305 2.25 8.97 15.28
CA LEU A 305 3.02 8.12 14.37
C LEU A 305 2.60 6.64 14.47
N ALA A 306 2.37 6.12 15.67
CA ALA A 306 1.91 4.75 15.87
C ALA A 306 0.52 4.50 15.30
N PHE A 307 -0.39 5.47 15.44
CA PHE A 307 -1.70 5.44 14.79
C PHE A 307 -1.55 5.40 13.26
N THR A 308 -0.76 6.31 12.69
CA THR A 308 -0.54 6.37 11.24
C THR A 308 0.07 5.07 10.70
N VAL A 309 1.09 4.51 11.37
CA VAL A 309 1.73 3.26 10.94
C VAL A 309 0.76 2.09 10.98
N THR A 310 0.00 1.96 12.09
CA THR A 310 -0.95 0.86 12.26
C THR A 310 -1.99 0.87 11.15
N LEU A 311 -2.63 2.03 10.92
CA LEU A 311 -3.64 2.17 9.88
C LEU A 311 -3.06 2.01 8.48
N THR A 312 -1.88 2.56 8.20
CA THR A 312 -1.25 2.44 6.88
C THR A 312 -0.91 0.98 6.58
N LYS A 313 -0.23 0.27 7.49
CA LYS A 313 0.13 -1.13 7.26
C LYS A 313 -1.09 -2.04 7.21
N PHE A 314 -2.15 -1.75 7.96
CA PHE A 314 -3.40 -2.49 7.86
C PHE A 314 -4.11 -2.23 6.53
N GLY A 315 -4.23 -0.97 6.12
CA GLY A 315 -4.85 -0.58 4.86
C GLY A 315 -4.08 -1.12 3.65
N LEU A 316 -2.76 -1.24 3.72
CA LEU A 316 -1.95 -1.80 2.64
C LEU A 316 -2.08 -3.32 2.46
N ILE A 317 -2.71 -4.06 3.40
CA ILE A 317 -2.88 -5.52 3.26
C ILE A 317 -3.61 -5.86 1.95
N LEU A 318 -4.68 -5.14 1.62
CA LEU A 318 -5.45 -5.43 0.41
C LEU A 318 -4.69 -5.05 -0.88
N PRO A 319 -4.04 -3.87 -1.00
CA PRO A 319 -3.13 -3.58 -2.10
C PRO A 319 -1.98 -4.58 -2.23
N LEU A 320 -1.46 -5.14 -1.13
CA LEU A 320 -0.43 -6.17 -1.16
C LEU A 320 -0.95 -7.52 -1.67
N LEU A 321 -2.23 -7.82 -1.50
CA LEU A 321 -2.85 -9.02 -2.06
C LEU A 321 -3.06 -8.89 -3.58
N THR A 322 -3.28 -7.68 -4.09
CA THR A 322 -3.67 -7.47 -5.49
C THR A 322 -2.64 -6.74 -6.34
N ALA A 323 -1.56 -6.24 -5.74
CA ALA A 323 -0.42 -5.67 -6.46
C ALA A 323 0.92 -5.97 -5.78
N ASN A 324 2.01 -5.73 -6.52
CA ASN A 324 3.38 -5.66 -6.01
C ASN A 324 3.62 -4.32 -5.27
N ALA A 325 2.82 -4.07 -4.23
CA ALA A 325 2.69 -2.76 -3.60
C ALA A 325 3.93 -2.30 -2.82
N GLU A 326 4.91 -3.18 -2.57
CA GLU A 326 6.21 -2.75 -2.02
C GLU A 326 7.08 -1.98 -3.03
N LEU A 327 6.73 -2.02 -4.33
CA LEU A 327 7.34 -1.15 -5.34
C LEU A 327 6.80 0.28 -5.36
N TYR A 328 5.70 0.54 -4.64
CA TYR A 328 5.14 1.89 -4.51
C TYR A 328 6.02 2.71 -3.57
N LEU A 329 7.12 3.24 -4.13
CA LEU A 329 8.29 3.72 -3.40
C LEU A 329 7.91 4.72 -2.31
N PHE A 330 7.06 5.70 -2.60
CA PHE A 330 6.69 6.68 -1.56
C PHE A 330 6.07 6.00 -0.34
N VAL A 331 4.99 5.25 -0.54
CA VAL A 331 4.23 4.67 0.57
C VAL A 331 4.97 3.52 1.25
N SER A 332 5.68 2.70 0.48
CA SER A 332 6.53 1.64 1.02
C SER A 332 7.60 2.23 1.93
N LEU A 333 8.43 3.14 1.41
CA LEU A 333 9.57 3.65 2.15
C LEU A 333 9.16 4.49 3.35
N ILE A 334 8.18 5.39 3.20
CA ILE A 334 7.73 6.23 4.33
C ILE A 334 7.11 5.38 5.43
N SER A 335 6.33 4.35 5.09
CA SER A 335 5.69 3.50 6.08
C SER A 335 6.72 2.62 6.79
N TRP A 336 7.71 2.05 6.08
CA TRP A 336 8.79 1.27 6.70
C TRP A 336 9.74 2.11 7.54
N PHE A 337 10.04 3.34 7.12
CA PHE A 337 10.76 4.32 7.94
C PHE A 337 10.05 4.55 9.28
N LEU A 338 8.73 4.82 9.23
CA LEU A 338 7.97 5.05 10.45
C LEU A 338 7.86 3.78 11.31
N VAL A 339 7.71 2.59 10.70
CA VAL A 339 7.77 1.29 11.42
C VAL A 339 9.10 1.15 12.17
N GLY A 340 10.23 1.53 11.56
CA GLY A 340 11.52 1.59 12.25
C GLY A 340 11.49 2.52 13.45
N ASN A 341 10.90 3.70 13.30
CA ASN A 341 10.81 4.69 14.37
C ASN A 341 10.00 4.19 15.57
N ILE A 342 8.79 3.66 15.36
CA ILE A 342 7.96 3.14 16.45
C ILE A 342 8.55 1.89 17.11
N GLU A 343 9.27 1.03 16.37
CA GLU A 343 9.97 -0.11 16.95
C GLU A 343 11.05 0.34 17.95
N ASN A 344 11.81 1.40 17.64
CA ASN A 344 12.78 1.97 18.58
C ASN A 344 12.10 2.50 19.86
N GLN A 345 10.92 3.13 19.72
CA GLN A 345 10.15 3.57 20.89
C GLN A 345 9.63 2.39 21.72
N TYR A 346 9.20 1.32 21.05
CA TYR A 346 8.76 0.10 21.72
C TYR A 346 9.87 -0.53 22.56
N GLN A 347 11.07 -0.65 22.00
CA GLN A 347 12.22 -1.19 22.72
C GLN A 347 12.64 -0.33 23.91
N LYS A 348 12.57 1.01 23.79
CA LYS A 348 12.82 1.90 24.93
C LYS A 348 11.79 1.70 26.03
N ASN A 349 10.50 1.64 25.67
CA ASN A 349 9.42 1.43 26.65
C ASN A 349 9.54 0.08 27.37
N LEU A 350 9.97 -0.99 26.70
CA LEU A 350 10.26 -2.27 27.36
C LEU A 350 11.40 -2.14 28.38
N LYS A 351 12.51 -1.50 28.01
CA LYS A 351 13.65 -1.27 28.92
C LYS A 351 13.27 -0.43 30.16
N PHE A 352 12.37 0.54 30.00
CA PHE A 352 11.87 1.32 31.14
C PHE A 352 11.03 0.47 32.11
N VAL A 353 10.23 -0.46 31.60
CA VAL A 353 9.46 -1.39 32.44
C VAL A 353 10.40 -2.33 33.20
N ASP A 354 11.38 -2.94 32.53
CA ASP A 354 12.31 -3.88 33.18
C ASP A 354 13.17 -3.18 34.25
N ASN A 355 13.65 -1.96 34.00
CA ASN A 355 14.44 -1.20 34.99
C ASN A 355 13.60 -0.71 36.18
N SER A 356 12.28 -0.54 36.02
CA SER A 356 11.40 -0.14 37.13
C SER A 356 11.19 -1.26 38.16
N PHE A 357 11.33 -2.52 37.77
CA PHE A 357 11.27 -3.67 38.68
C PHE A 357 12.59 -3.93 39.42
N VAL A 358 13.73 -3.51 38.85
CA VAL A 358 15.05 -3.67 39.47
C VAL A 358 15.33 -2.60 40.53
N ASN A 359 14.73 -1.41 40.41
CA ASN A 359 14.92 -0.31 41.36
C ASN A 359 13.91 -0.30 42.54
N THR A 360 13.10 -1.34 42.68
CA THR A 360 12.12 -1.51 43.78
C THR A 360 12.51 -2.60 44.79
N THR A 361 13.75 -3.07 44.74
CA THR A 361 14.38 -3.96 45.74
C THR A 361 15.54 -3.23 46.38
#